data_AF-A0A327ZJ83-F1
#
_entry.id   AF-A0A327ZJ83-F1
#
_cell.length_a   1.000
_cell.length_b   1.000
_cell.length_c   1.000
_cell.angle_alpha   90.00
_cell.angle_beta   90.00
_cell.angle_gamma   90.00
#
_symmetry.space_group_name_H-M   'P 1'
#
loop_
_entity.id
_entity.type
_entity.pdbx_description
1 polymer ?
#
loop_
_entity_poly.entity_id
_entity_poly.type
_entity_poly.pdbx_seq_one_letter_code
_entity_poly.pdbx_strand_id
1 'polypeptide(L)'
;MDVTIRNINGGNTVIGDFGRIESHGTDMNAAVAALLEILRQHRDDLADPEAVRTAARGVRDEARSPRPNRERMLALLRDLAAGAGGVTAVAGATEAVTALVQNLS
;
A
#
# COMPACT_ATOMS: atom_id res chain seq x y z
N MET A 1 33.23 21.88 7.49
CA MET A 1 32.95 20.70 8.32
C MET A 1 31.84 19.95 7.64
N ASP A 2 32.17 18.83 7.03
CA ASP A 2 31.27 17.96 6.28
C ASP A 2 30.90 16.79 7.18
N VAL A 3 29.61 16.50 7.36
CA VAL A 3 29.14 15.40 8.20
C VAL A 3 28.73 14.25 7.30
N THR A 4 29.54 13.20 7.34
CA THR A 4 29.30 11.89 6.70
C THR A 4 28.19 11.13 7.43
N ILE A 5 27.20 10.62 6.68
CA ILE A 5 26.26 9.60 7.18
C ILE A 5 26.68 8.25 6.59
N ARG A 6 27.18 7.35 7.46
CA ARG A 6 27.55 5.98 7.12
C ARG A 6 26.47 5.00 7.62
N ASN A 7 25.73 4.45 6.65
CA ASN A 7 25.07 3.15 6.52
C ASN A 7 24.75 2.31 7.78
N ILE A 8 23.51 1.82 7.89
CA ILE A 8 23.22 0.55 8.58
C ILE A 8 22.10 -0.24 7.87
N ASN A 9 22.46 -1.45 7.44
CA ASN A 9 21.65 -2.67 7.25
C ASN A 9 20.71 -2.83 6.04
N GLY A 10 21.24 -3.48 5.00
CA GLY A 10 20.84 -4.86 4.66
C GLY A 10 19.41 -5.11 4.16
N GLY A 11 19.22 -4.97 2.84
CA GLY A 11 18.04 -5.50 2.14
C GLY A 11 17.72 -4.68 0.89
N ASN A 12 18.45 -4.89 -0.20
CA ASN A 12 18.10 -4.31 -1.50
C ASN A 12 16.76 -4.90 -1.98
N THR A 13 15.65 -4.27 -1.59
CA THR A 13 14.44 -4.27 -2.40
C THR A 13 14.39 -2.91 -3.07
N VAL A 14 14.68 -2.90 -4.38
CA VAL A 14 14.39 -1.77 -5.23
C VAL A 14 12.87 -1.72 -5.38
N ILE A 15 12.18 -1.14 -4.41
CA ILE A 15 10.80 -0.68 -4.60
C ILE A 15 10.94 0.64 -5.35
N GLY A 16 11.00 0.54 -6.68
CA GLY A 16 11.19 1.69 -7.56
C GLY A 16 10.22 2.81 -7.23
N ASP A 17 10.77 3.96 -6.85
CA ASP A 17 10.14 5.27 -6.95
C ASP A 17 8.86 5.53 -6.12
N PHE A 18 8.80 5.09 -4.86
CA PHE A 18 7.93 5.74 -3.85
C PHE A 18 8.68 6.82 -3.04
N GLY A 19 9.90 7.15 -3.46
CA GLY A 19 10.91 7.93 -2.73
C GLY A 19 10.62 9.42 -2.53
N ARG A 20 9.37 9.87 -2.66
CA ARG A 20 9.01 11.26 -2.37
C ARG A 20 7.58 11.42 -1.87
N ILE A 21 7.13 10.52 -1.00
CA ILE A 21 6.07 10.91 -0.07
C ILE A 21 6.77 11.76 0.99
N GLU A 22 6.74 13.08 0.80
CA GLU A 22 7.19 14.05 1.78
C GLU A 22 6.60 13.67 3.14
N SER A 23 7.47 13.58 4.13
CA SER A 23 7.22 13.22 5.52
C SER A 23 6.20 14.16 6.17
N HIS A 24 4.92 14.01 5.84
CA HIS A 24 3.84 14.14 6.82
C HIS A 24 3.56 12.75 7.36
N GLY A 25 3.22 12.65 8.64
CA GLY A 25 3.18 11.40 9.41
C GLY A 25 2.62 10.21 8.64
N THR A 26 3.09 9.01 8.99
CA THR A 26 2.71 7.74 8.40
C THR A 26 1.18 7.51 8.49
N ASP A 27 0.43 8.16 7.61
CA ASP A 27 -1.01 8.25 7.64
C ASP A 27 -1.57 7.09 6.82
N MET A 28 -2.20 6.14 7.49
CA MET A 28 -2.89 5.01 6.87
C MET A 28 -3.81 5.47 5.74
N ASN A 29 -4.51 6.59 5.95
CA ASN A 29 -5.40 7.18 4.95
C ASN A 29 -4.67 7.69 3.70
N ALA A 30 -3.48 8.27 3.84
CA ALA A 30 -2.67 8.75 2.72
C ALA A 30 -2.12 7.56 1.90
N ALA A 31 -1.62 6.54 2.58
CA ALA A 31 -1.12 5.32 1.94
C ALA A 31 -2.24 4.57 1.19
N VAL A 32 -3.43 4.47 1.79
CA VAL A 32 -4.60 3.90 1.12
C VAL A 32 -5.05 4.75 -0.06
N ALA A 33 -5.03 6.08 0.04
CA ALA A 33 -5.35 6.94 -1.09
C ALA A 33 -4.38 6.75 -2.27
N ALA A 34 -3.08 6.61 -2.01
CA ALA A 34 -2.08 6.32 -3.04
C ALA A 34 -2.31 4.95 -3.70
N LEU A 35 -2.62 3.91 -2.91
CA LEU A 35 -2.97 2.59 -3.43
C LEU A 35 -4.19 2.65 -4.36
N LEU A 36 -5.25 3.35 -3.97
CA LEU A 36 -6.46 3.51 -4.78
C LEU A 36 -6.20 4.23 -6.11
N GLU A 37 -5.29 5.20 -6.10
CA GLU A 37 -4.91 5.92 -7.31
C GLU A 37 -4.13 5.04 -8.28
N ILE A 38 -3.20 4.21 -7.78
CA ILE A 38 -2.46 3.23 -8.59
C ILE A 38 -3.42 2.21 -9.20
N LEU A 39 -4.38 1.70 -8.42
CA LEU A 39 -5.43 0.80 -8.92
C LEU A 39 -6.28 1.44 -10.02
N ARG A 40 -6.54 2.75 -9.92
CA ARG A 40 -7.28 3.50 -10.95
C ARG A 40 -6.46 3.65 -12.24
N GLN A 41 -5.17 3.90 -12.12
CA GLN A 41 -4.25 4.05 -13.26
C GLN A 41 -4.04 2.74 -14.03
N HIS A 42 -4.01 1.61 -13.32
CA HIS A 42 -3.80 0.28 -13.91
C HIS A 42 -5.09 -0.52 -14.11
N ARG A 43 -6.26 0.12 -14.09
CA ARG A 43 -7.56 -0.56 -14.15
C ARG A 43 -7.66 -1.58 -15.29
N ASP A 44 -7.15 -1.23 -16.46
CA ASP A 44 -7.27 -2.04 -17.68
C ASP A 44 -6.28 -3.22 -17.70
N ASP A 45 -5.26 -3.20 -16.81
CA ASP A 45 -4.24 -4.25 -16.67
C ASP A 45 -4.56 -5.23 -15.52
N LEU A 46 -5.65 -5.01 -14.78
CA LEU A 46 -6.04 -5.86 -13.65
C LEU A 46 -6.59 -7.21 -14.14
N ALA A 47 -6.19 -8.29 -13.47
CA ALA A 47 -6.70 -9.62 -13.76
C ALA A 47 -8.20 -9.76 -13.41
N ASP A 48 -8.63 -9.14 -12.30
CA ASP A 48 -10.03 -9.06 -11.90
C ASP A 48 -10.39 -7.65 -11.41
N PRO A 49 -10.81 -6.75 -12.31
CA PRO A 49 -11.09 -5.35 -11.95
C PRO A 49 -12.28 -5.19 -11.01
N GLU A 50 -13.27 -6.10 -11.02
CA GLU A 50 -14.44 -6.01 -10.15
C GLU A 50 -14.12 -6.47 -8.71
N ALA A 51 -13.37 -7.56 -8.57
CA ALA A 51 -12.84 -7.99 -7.27
C ALA A 51 -11.93 -6.91 -6.66
N VAL A 52 -11.02 -6.34 -7.47
CA VAL A 52 -10.13 -5.26 -7.03
C VAL A 52 -10.93 -4.04 -6.57
N ARG A 53 -11.97 -3.62 -7.31
CA ARG A 53 -12.83 -2.50 -6.92
C ARG A 53 -13.53 -2.73 -5.59
N THR A 54 -14.03 -3.95 -5.37
CA THR A 54 -14.73 -4.33 -4.15
C THR A 54 -13.76 -4.29 -2.96
N ALA A 55 -12.60 -4.90 -3.10
CA ALA A 55 -11.57 -4.91 -2.06
C ALA A 55 -11.03 -3.49 -1.78
N ALA A 56 -10.79 -2.70 -2.83
CA ALA A 56 -10.38 -1.30 -2.74
C ALA A 56 -11.35 -0.43 -1.93
N ARG A 57 -12.67 -0.58 -2.16
CA ARG A 57 -13.69 0.07 -1.34
C ARG A 57 -13.62 -0.39 0.12
N GLY A 58 -13.48 -1.69 0.35
CA GLY A 58 -13.32 -2.24 1.68
C GLY A 58 -12.12 -1.65 2.43
N VAL A 59 -10.93 -1.58 1.79
CA VAL A 59 -9.72 -1.00 2.40
C VAL A 59 -9.95 0.47 2.75
N ARG A 60 -10.60 1.23 1.87
CA ARG A 60 -10.92 2.64 2.10
C ARG A 60 -11.86 2.84 3.28
N ASP A 61 -12.92 2.04 3.36
CA ASP A 61 -13.92 2.16 4.42
C ASP A 61 -13.34 1.73 5.77
N GLU A 62 -12.54 0.66 5.78
CA GLU A 62 -11.86 0.19 6.99
C GLU A 62 -10.82 1.20 7.49
N ALA A 63 -10.03 1.80 6.59
CA ALA A 63 -9.04 2.82 6.96
C ALA A 63 -9.66 4.12 7.51
N ARG A 64 -10.92 4.40 7.17
CA ARG A 64 -11.71 5.53 7.69
C ARG A 64 -12.46 5.19 8.97
N SER A 65 -12.50 3.91 9.36
CA SER A 65 -13.14 3.47 10.58
C SER A 65 -12.44 4.10 11.79
N PRO A 66 -13.18 4.56 12.82
CA PRO A 66 -12.58 5.03 14.06
C PRO A 66 -11.82 3.93 14.81
N ARG A 67 -12.07 2.66 14.47
CA ARG A 67 -11.35 1.48 14.96
C ARG A 67 -11.11 0.53 13.78
N PRO A 68 -10.04 0.72 13.00
CA PRO A 68 -9.73 -0.15 11.87
C PRO A 68 -9.41 -1.56 12.37
N ASN A 69 -10.08 -2.55 11.78
CA ASN A 69 -9.81 -3.96 12.02
C ASN A 69 -8.62 -4.41 11.16
N ARG A 70 -7.52 -4.70 11.84
CA ARG A 70 -6.26 -5.15 11.24
C ARG A 70 -6.43 -6.39 10.37
N GLU A 71 -7.09 -7.44 10.87
CA GLU A 71 -7.25 -8.70 10.14
C GLU A 71 -8.08 -8.51 8.87
N ARG A 72 -9.13 -7.71 8.96
CA ARG A 72 -9.97 -7.37 7.82
C ARG A 72 -9.20 -6.56 6.78
N MET A 73 -8.41 -5.58 7.19
CA MET A 73 -7.55 -4.83 6.27
C MET A 73 -6.53 -5.73 5.58
N LEU A 74 -5.89 -6.65 6.30
CA LEU A 74 -4.96 -7.61 5.70
C LEU A 74 -5.63 -8.57 4.71
N ALA A 75 -6.85 -9.03 5.00
CA ALA A 75 -7.62 -9.85 4.07
C ALA A 75 -7.93 -9.09 2.77
N LEU A 76 -8.42 -7.85 2.89
CA LEU A 76 -8.75 -7.01 1.74
C LEU A 76 -7.51 -6.65 0.90
N LEU A 77 -6.36 -6.43 1.54
CA LEU A 77 -5.09 -6.21 0.83
C LEU A 77 -4.62 -7.46 0.08
N ARG A 78 -4.83 -8.66 0.63
CA ARG A 78 -4.55 -9.92 -0.09
C ARG A 78 -5.45 -10.09 -1.31
N ASP A 79 -6.74 -9.77 -1.18
CA ASP A 79 -7.68 -9.83 -2.29
C ASP A 79 -7.30 -8.82 -3.39
N LEU A 80 -6.82 -7.63 -3.01
CA LEU A 80 -6.28 -6.64 -3.95
C LEU A 80 -5.05 -7.18 -4.69
N ALA A 81 -4.09 -7.77 -3.99
CA ALA A 81 -2.91 -8.36 -4.61
C ALA A 81 -3.27 -9.50 -5.57
N ALA A 82 -4.23 -10.36 -5.18
CA ALA A 82 -4.70 -11.45 -6.02
C ALA A 82 -5.41 -10.94 -7.29
N GLY A 83 -6.31 -9.96 -7.14
CA GLY A 83 -7.04 -9.36 -8.26
C GLY A 83 -6.17 -8.48 -9.17
N ALA A 84 -5.05 -7.97 -8.67
CA ALA A 84 -4.04 -7.27 -9.47
C ALA A 84 -3.27 -8.22 -10.40
N GLY A 85 -3.26 -9.52 -10.11
CA GLY A 85 -2.58 -10.54 -10.90
C GLY A 85 -1.06 -10.37 -10.92
N GLY A 86 -0.57 -9.52 -11.82
CA GLY A 86 0.86 -9.28 -12.07
C GLY A 86 1.26 -7.80 -12.14
N VAL A 87 0.34 -6.87 -11.83
CA VAL A 87 0.67 -5.43 -11.83
C VAL A 87 1.60 -5.11 -10.65
N THR A 88 2.91 -5.04 -10.92
CA THR A 88 3.96 -4.86 -9.91
C THR A 88 3.81 -3.58 -9.09
N ALA A 89 3.32 -2.50 -9.71
CA ALA A 89 3.03 -1.24 -9.02
C ALA A 89 1.95 -1.41 -7.92
N VAL A 90 0.93 -2.24 -8.20
CA VAL A 90 -0.14 -2.54 -7.24
C VAL A 90 0.38 -3.45 -6.12
N ALA A 91 1.24 -4.42 -6.44
CA ALA A 91 1.87 -5.27 -5.45
C ALA A 91 2.72 -4.45 -4.46
N GLY A 92 3.60 -3.57 -4.96
CA GLY A 92 4.43 -2.71 -4.11
C GLY A 92 3.62 -1.76 -3.23
N ALA A 93 2.54 -1.17 -3.77
CA ALA A 93 1.65 -0.32 -2.99
C ALA A 93 0.88 -1.10 -1.91
N THR A 94 0.45 -2.33 -2.21
CA THR A 94 -0.25 -3.21 -1.26
C THR A 94 0.67 -3.64 -0.13
N GLU A 95 1.94 -3.93 -0.41
CA GLU A 95 2.95 -4.25 0.59
C GLU A 95 3.24 -3.07 1.51
N ALA A 96 3.37 -1.85 0.95
CA ALA A 96 3.56 -0.64 1.74
C ALA A 96 2.42 -0.43 2.74
N VAL A 97 1.16 -0.54 2.29
CA VAL A 97 -0.01 -0.43 3.19
C VAL A 97 -0.01 -1.57 4.21
N THR A 98 0.29 -2.80 3.79
CA THR A 98 0.38 -3.97 4.70
C THR A 98 1.38 -3.74 5.82
N ALA A 99 2.55 -3.17 5.54
CA ALA A 99 3.54 -2.83 6.56
C ALA A 99 2.97 -1.82 7.57
N LEU A 100 2.21 -0.82 7.12
CA LEU A 100 1.55 0.11 8.03
C LEU A 100 0.48 -0.58 8.88
N VAL A 101 -0.30 -1.49 8.29
CA VAL A 101 -1.35 -2.23 8.99
C VAL A 101 -0.76 -3.09 10.11
N GLN A 102 0.41 -3.68 9.86
CA GLN A 102 1.09 -4.52 10.84
C GLN A 102 1.65 -3.74 12.04
N ASN A 103 1.88 -2.43 11.87
CA ASN A 103 2.38 -1.53 12.92
C ASN A 103 1.27 -0.80 13.68
N LEU A 104 -0.02 -1.01 13.35
CA LEU A 104 -1.15 -0.58 14.17
C LEU A 104 -1.14 -1.40 15.48
N SER A 105 -0.80 -0.74 16.60
CA SER A 105 -0.90 -1.27 17.98
C SER A 105 -2.16 -0.80 18.67
#